data_AF-A0A8X6L443-F1
#
_entry.id   AF-A0A8X6L443-F1
#
_cell.length_a   1.000
_cell.length_b   1.000
_cell.length_c   1.000
_cell.angle_alpha   90.00
_cell.angle_beta   90.00
_cell.angle_gamma   90.00
#
_symmetry.space_group_name_H-M   'P 1'
#
loop_
_entity.id
_entity.type
_entity.pdbx_description
1 polymer ?
#
loop_
_entity_poly.entity_id
_entity_poly.type
_entity_poly.pdbx_seq_one_letter_code
_entity_poly.pdbx_strand_id
1 'polypeptide(L)'
;MISYTNLEITDIHFIYGVADGNALEARWLYGELFPSRRLQNLKTFERLHRHLRETGLFVSGMHDTERTKSARTPELEEHVLREFEEQPETSTRTVSAPANVSHMTVW
;
A
#
# COMPACT_ATOMS: atom_id res chain seq x y z
N MET A 1 -3.58 7.81 2.55
CA MET A 1 -2.95 7.96 3.89
C MET A 1 -2.26 9.32 3.91
N ILE A 2 -2.26 10.05 5.03
CA ILE A 2 -1.64 11.37 5.13
C ILE A 2 -0.15 11.24 4.84
N SER A 3 0.35 11.94 3.82
CA SER A 3 1.75 11.95 3.42
C SER A 3 2.54 12.83 4.38
N TYR A 4 3.34 12.22 5.24
CA TYR A 4 4.32 12.93 6.06
C TYR A 4 5.55 13.26 5.22
N THR A 5 6.19 14.39 5.52
CA THR A 5 7.48 14.70 4.91
C THR A 5 8.58 13.80 5.51
N ASN A 6 9.67 13.58 4.78
CA ASN A 6 10.82 12.85 5.32
C ASN A 6 11.39 13.48 6.61
N LEU A 7 11.30 14.80 6.72
CA LEU A 7 11.68 15.53 7.93
C LEU A 7 10.81 15.09 9.12
N GLU A 8 9.49 15.14 8.97
CA GLU A 8 8.56 14.71 10.02
C GLU A 8 8.75 13.24 10.37
N ILE A 9 8.92 12.37 9.38
CA ILE A 9 9.16 10.94 9.58
C ILE A 9 10.42 10.71 10.44
N THR A 10 11.49 11.44 10.15
CA THR A 10 12.75 11.34 10.88
C THR A 10 12.58 11.82 12.32
N ASP A 11 11.93 12.97 12.52
CA ASP A 11 11.66 13.51 13.86
C ASP A 11 10.78 12.55 14.68
N ILE A 12 9.75 11.95 14.07
CA ILE A 12 8.89 10.95 14.73
C ILE A 12 9.70 9.73 15.16
N HIS A 13 10.56 9.20 14.28
CA HIS A 13 11.40 8.05 14.61
C HIS A 13 12.42 8.36 15.70
N PHE A 14 13.03 9.54 15.64
CA PHE A 14 14.00 9.99 16.63
C PHE A 14 13.36 10.11 18.02
N ILE A 15 12.21 10.78 18.12
CA ILE A 15 11.47 10.90 19.39
C ILE A 15 10.97 9.55 19.90
N TYR A 16 10.59 8.63 19.03
CA TYR A 16 10.25 7.27 19.44
C TYR A 16 11.43 6.55 20.09
N GLY A 17 12.64 6.76 19.57
CA GLY A 17 13.88 6.25 20.17
C GLY A 17 14.18 6.90 21.51
N VAL A 18 13.99 8.22 21.64
CA VAL A 18 14.14 8.95 22.92
C VAL A 18 13.19 8.41 23.99
N ALA A 19 11.97 8.03 23.61
CA ALA A 19 10.97 7.45 24.50
C ALA A 19 11.15 5.93 24.73
N ASP A 20 12.30 5.34 24.39
CA ASP A 20 12.59 3.90 24.55
C ASP A 20 11.51 2.99 23.94
N GLY A 21 10.94 3.40 22.81
CA GLY A 21 9.88 2.64 22.13
C GLY A 21 8.48 2.79 22.75
N ASN A 22 8.29 3.66 23.74
CA ASN A 22 6.98 3.98 24.30
C ASN A 22 6.24 5.00 23.42
N ALA A 23 5.22 4.55 22.68
CA ALA A 23 4.48 5.39 21.75
C ALA A 23 3.67 6.50 22.45
N LEU A 24 3.21 6.26 23.68
CA LEU A 24 2.44 7.25 24.43
C LEU A 24 3.33 8.41 24.83
N GLU A 25 4.48 8.11 25.43
CA GLU A 25 5.48 9.10 25.84
C GLU A 25 6.06 9.83 24.63
N ALA A 26 6.39 9.11 23.55
CA ALA A 26 6.85 9.70 22.30
C ALA A 26 5.85 10.72 21.74
N ARG A 27 4.54 10.44 21.84
CA ARG A 27 3.51 11.38 21.38
C ARG A 27 3.48 12.66 22.21
N TRP A 28 3.66 12.56 23.52
CA TRP A 28 3.66 13.71 24.41
C TRP A 28 4.89 14.59 24.14
N LEU A 29 6.08 13.97 24.09
CA LEU A 29 7.33 14.64 23.74
C LEU A 29 7.27 15.29 22.35
N TYR A 30 6.70 14.59 21.36
CA TYR A 30 6.56 15.15 20.01
C TYR A 30 5.62 16.36 19.99
N GLY A 31 4.52 16.33 20.75
CA GLY A 31 3.60 17.46 20.85
C GLY A 31 4.22 18.68 21.55
N GLU A 32 5.07 18.45 22.54
CA GLU A 32 5.80 19.50 23.26
C GLU A 32 6.88 20.15 22.40
N LEU A 33 7.66 19.33 21.68
CA LEU A 33 8.75 19.82 20.81
C LEU A 33 8.26 20.45 19.50
N PHE A 34 7.09 20.03 19.01
CA PHE A 34 6.53 20.53 17.75
C PHE A 34 5.06 20.99 17.90
N PRO A 35 4.78 22.08 18.64
CA PRO A 35 3.42 22.52 18.95
C PRO A 35 2.57 22.86 17.72
N SER A 36 3.21 23.33 16.65
CA SER A 36 2.54 23.69 15.39
C SER A 36 2.26 22.51 14.46
N ARG A 37 2.78 21.32 14.77
CA ARG A 37 2.59 20.12 13.94
C ARG A 37 1.42 19.29 14.43
N ARG A 38 0.86 18.48 13.53
CA ARG A 38 -0.25 17.59 13.86
C ARG A 38 0.22 16.50 14.83
N LEU A 39 -0.52 16.32 15.92
CA LEU A 39 -0.31 15.21 16.86
C LEU A 39 -0.47 13.87 16.13
N GLN A 40 0.55 13.03 16.27
CA GLN A 40 0.61 11.74 15.62
C GLN A 40 -0.25 10.69 16.33
N ASN A 41 -0.76 9.74 15.56
CA ASN A 41 -1.36 8.54 16.14
C ASN A 41 -0.27 7.68 16.76
N LEU A 42 -0.52 7.06 17.91
CA LEU A 42 0.41 6.15 18.59
C LEU A 42 0.93 5.06 17.64
N LYS A 43 0.03 4.51 16.81
CA LYS A 43 0.37 3.48 15.82
C LYS A 43 1.35 3.97 14.74
N THR A 44 1.46 5.28 14.50
CA THR A 44 2.40 5.82 13.51
C THR A 44 3.85 5.59 13.97
N PHE A 45 4.15 5.82 15.24
CA PHE A 45 5.49 5.61 15.81
C PHE A 45 5.92 4.14 15.69
N GLU A 46 5.06 3.23 16.15
CA GLU A 46 5.30 1.78 16.10
C GLU A 46 5.47 1.29 14.65
N ARG A 47 4.60 1.74 13.74
CA ARG A 47 4.65 1.33 12.33
C ARG A 47 5.93 1.82 11.66
N LEU A 48 6.32 3.07 11.85
CA LEU A 48 7.53 3.60 11.23
C LEU A 48 8.76 2.83 11.71
N HIS A 49 8.88 2.59 13.01
CA HIS A 49 9.99 1.82 13.57
C HIS A 49 10.01 0.39 13.03
N ARG A 50 8.86 -0.29 13.03
CA ARG A 50 8.75 -1.65 12.51
C ARG A 50 9.12 -1.74 11.03
N HIS A 51 8.59 -0.85 10.19
CA HIS A 51 8.92 -0.84 8.76
C HIS A 51 10.40 -0.59 8.53
N LEU A 52 11.00 0.38 9.23
CA LEU A 52 12.43 0.62 9.12
C LEU A 52 13.24 -0.62 9.50
N ARG A 53 12.82 -1.36 10.53
CA ARG A 53 13.48 -2.59 10.97
C ARG A 53 13.30 -3.77 10.00
N GLU A 54 12.14 -3.88 9.37
CA GLU A 54 11.77 -5.01 8.50
C GLU A 54 12.22 -4.82 7.05
N THR A 55 12.06 -3.61 6.50
CA THR A 55 12.28 -3.31 5.08
C THR A 55 13.41 -2.31 4.84
N GLY A 56 13.95 -1.67 5.88
CA GLY A 56 14.95 -0.61 5.73
C GLY A 56 14.37 0.72 5.23
N LEU A 57 13.06 0.83 5.07
CA LEU A 57 12.38 2.01 4.56
C LEU A 57 11.35 2.52 5.57
N PHE A 58 11.26 3.84 5.73
CA PHE A 58 10.25 4.44 6.61
C PHE A 58 8.82 4.28 6.10
N VAL A 59 8.64 4.26 4.78
CA VAL A 59 7.34 4.11 4.13
C VAL A 59 7.31 2.73 3.50
N SER A 60 6.34 1.89 3.90
CA SER A 60 5.98 0.74 3.08
C SER A 60 5.50 1.30 1.75
N GLY A 61 6.15 0.90 0.65
CA GLY A 61 5.65 1.09 -0.70
C GLY A 61 4.32 0.34 -0.87
N MET A 62 3.24 0.80 -0.25
CA MET A 62 1.88 0.33 -0.54
C MET A 62 1.44 0.80 -1.94
N HIS A 63 2.21 1.66 -2.60
CA HIS A 63 2.06 1.91 -4.03
C HIS A 63 2.61 0.75 -4.89
N ASP A 64 3.54 -0.06 -4.38
CA ASP A 64 4.05 -1.27 -5.04
C ASP A 64 3.34 -2.55 -4.60
N THR A 65 2.32 -2.45 -3.74
CA THR A 65 1.20 -3.38 -3.86
C THR A 65 0.39 -3.01 -5.11
N GLU A 66 1.03 -3.09 -6.28
CA GLU A 66 0.50 -3.97 -7.30
C GLU A 66 0.17 -5.27 -6.57
N ARG A 67 -1.06 -5.33 -6.06
CA ARG A 67 -1.77 -6.58 -5.87
C ARG A 67 -1.61 -7.24 -7.22
N THR A 68 -0.56 -8.07 -7.37
CA THR A 68 -0.30 -8.86 -8.56
C THR A 68 -1.67 -9.34 -8.96
N LYS A 69 -2.17 -8.83 -10.08
CA LYS A 69 -3.47 -9.21 -10.60
C LYS A 69 -3.27 -10.66 -10.97
N SER A 70 -3.33 -11.56 -10.00
CA SER A 70 -3.09 -12.99 -10.16
C SER A 70 -4.08 -13.57 -11.18
N ALA A 71 -5.17 -12.85 -11.43
CA ALA A 71 -6.15 -13.14 -12.44
C ALA A 71 -5.82 -12.59 -13.83
N ARG A 72 -4.95 -11.58 -14.02
CA ARG A 72 -4.53 -11.08 -15.36
C ARG A 72 -3.10 -11.54 -15.62
N THR A 73 -2.98 -12.75 -16.14
CA THR A 73 -1.71 -13.27 -16.66
C THR A 73 -1.62 -12.95 -18.16
N PRO A 74 -0.41 -12.85 -18.75
CA PRO A 74 -0.25 -12.62 -20.19
C PRO A 74 -0.99 -13.65 -21.04
N GLU A 75 -1.07 -14.91 -20.58
CA GLU A 75 -1.77 -15.99 -21.25
C GLU A 75 -3.29 -15.77 -21.28
N LEU A 76 -3.85 -15.23 -20.19
CA LEU A 76 -5.26 -14.87 -20.16
C LEU A 76 -5.54 -13.68 -21.08
N GLU A 77 -4.68 -12.67 -21.08
CA GLU A 77 -4.83 -11.50 -21.95
C GLU A 77 -4.79 -11.91 -23.43
N GLU A 78 -3.85 -12.77 -23.82
CA GLU A 78 -3.76 -13.29 -25.19
C GLU A 78 -4.97 -14.14 -25.58
N HIS A 79 -5.47 -14.99 -24.66
CA HIS A 79 -6.68 -15.77 -24.89
C HIS A 79 -7.91 -14.88 -25.10
N VAL A 80 -8.08 -13.85 -24.26
CA VAL A 80 -9.17 -12.87 -24.41
C VAL A 80 -9.07 -12.15 -25.74
N LEU A 81 -7.89 -11.68 -26.13
CA LEU A 81 -7.70 -10.97 -27.41
C LEU A 81 -8.06 -11.87 -28.60
N ARG A 82 -7.63 -13.13 -28.59
CA ARG A 82 -7.92 -14.09 -29.67
C ARG A 82 -9.43 -14.36 -29.81
N GLU A 83 -10.14 -14.55 -28.70
CA GLU A 83 -11.59 -14.78 -28.72
C GLU A 83 -12.37 -13.60 -29.32
N PHE A 84 -11.94 -12.36 -29.03
CA PHE A 84 -12.55 -11.16 -29.62
C PHE A 84 -12.15 -10.91 -31.07
N GLU A 85 -10.94 -11.32 -31.49
CA GLU A 85 -10.52 -11.29 -32.89
C GLU A 85 -11.31 -12.29 -33.74
N GLU A 86 -11.55 -13.50 -33.22
CA GLU A 86 -12.32 -14.53 -33.91
C GLU A 86 -13.82 -14.24 -33.93
N GLN A 87 -14.36 -13.71 -32.83
CA GLN A 87 -15.79 -13.44 -32.68
C GLN A 87 -16.03 -12.11 -31.94
N PRO A 88 -16.08 -10.98 -32.66
CA PRO A 88 -16.19 -9.65 -32.05
C PRO A 88 -17.53 -9.40 -31.35
N GLU A 89 -18.56 -10.19 -31.66
CA GLU A 89 -19.89 -10.07 -31.03
C GLU A 89 -20.02 -10.89 -29.74
N THR A 90 -18.97 -11.60 -29.34
CA THR A 90 -18.98 -12.43 -28.13
C THR A 90 -19.07 -11.56 -26.88
N SER A 91 -19.97 -11.94 -25.95
CA SER A 91 -20.03 -11.26 -24.66
C SER A 91 -18.77 -11.56 -23.86
N THR A 92 -18.23 -10.53 -23.21
CA THR A 92 -17.15 -10.66 -22.23
C THR A 92 -17.46 -11.74 -21.17
N ARG A 93 -18.75 -12.07 -20.89
CA ARG A 93 -19.16 -13.13 -19.94
C ARG A 93 -18.87 -14.53 -20.47
N THR A 94 -19.12 -14.72 -21.76
CA THR A 94 -18.82 -15.95 -22.48
C THR A 94 -17.32 -16.23 -22.46
N VAL A 95 -16.49 -15.20 -22.65
CA VAL A 95 -15.02 -15.31 -22.58
C VAL A 95 -14.53 -15.59 -21.16
N SER A 96 -15.16 -15.01 -20.13
CA SER A 96 -14.75 -15.20 -18.74
C SER A 96 -15.07 -16.58 -18.15
N ALA A 97 -16.09 -17.27 -18.66
CA ALA A 97 -16.59 -18.52 -18.09
C ALA A 97 -15.60 -19.70 -18.21
N PRO A 98 -14.97 -19.96 -19.37
CA PRO A 98 -13.93 -20.99 -19.51
C PRO A 98 -12.68 -20.71 -18.66
N ALA A 99 -12.31 -19.43 -18.54
CA ALA A 99 -11.14 -18.99 -17.77
C ALA A 99 -11.37 -18.93 -16.26
N ASN A 100 -12.60 -19.17 -15.78
CA ASN A 100 -12.99 -19.08 -14.37
C ASN A 100 -12.57 -17.75 -13.71
N VAL A 101 -12.64 -16.66 -14.47
CA VAL A 101 -12.33 -15.30 -14.00
C VAL A 101 -13.59 -14.46 -13.91
N SER A 102 -13.54 -13.39 -13.11
CA SER A 102 -14.63 -12.42 -13.14
C SER A 102 -14.71 -11.79 -14.53
N HIS A 103 -15.92 -11.61 -15.03
CA HIS A 103 -16.22 -10.80 -16.20
C HIS A 103 -15.53 -9.42 -16.21
N MET A 104 -15.38 -8.82 -15.03
CA MET A 104 -14.70 -7.54 -14.82
C MET A 104 -13.18 -7.62 -15.00
N THR A 105 -12.63 -8.83 -15.09
CA THR A 105 -11.21 -9.04 -15.41
C THR A 105 -10.98 -8.91 -16.92
N VAL A 106 -11.99 -9.24 -17.73
CA VAL A 106 -11.98 -9.17 -19.21
C VAL A 106 -12.31 -7.77 -19.73
N TRP A 107 -13.18 -7.01 -19.02
CA TRP A 107 -13.42 -5.58 -19.29
C TRP A 107 -12.22 -4.72 -18.87
#